data_AF-A0A328U7Y9-F1
#
_entry.id   AF-A0A328U7Y9-F1
#
_cell.length_a   1.000
_cell.length_b   1.000
_cell.length_c   1.000
_cell.angle_alpha   90.00
_cell.angle_beta   90.00
_cell.angle_gamma   90.00
#
_symmetry.space_group_name_H-M   'P 1'
#
loop_
_entity.id
_entity.type
_entity.pdbx_description
1 polymer ?
#
loop_
_entity_poly.entity_id
_entity_poly.type
_entity_poly.pdbx_seq_one_letter_code
_entity_poly.pdbx_strand_id
1 'polypeptide(L)'
;MIAMWISLVGNVLLTGIKLLVGILFNSQVLIADGIHNAGDIIATATAYSSMRVSGKPPDEDHPYGHGKAEVLGAGIVAFILIVAALYMGYHAVMAFFAPPTEAHLIAFFAAIVSLVAKLFLYNYTMRISRETKSKAMLATAYDHLADVYASLAATVGIGLGWIGEHYGIGWLSYGDPAAGVVVSLLVLKLGADMARETVDVLMDKSLSPEKIEDITEHLREVPEVRRIDRLRAREHGHYVLVDARVAVEATLTIQEGHDIIRTIKQRVMDAHPEVDEVLVHLNPWYEGENDSGFPVRRE
;
A
#
# COMPACT_ATOMS: atom_id res chain seq x y z
N MET A 1 6.71 5.61 19.30
CA MET A 1 7.56 4.43 19.62
C MET A 1 6.82 3.39 20.47
N ILE A 2 6.41 3.69 21.72
CA ILE A 2 5.71 2.70 22.58
C ILE A 2 4.42 2.18 21.94
N ALA A 3 3.61 3.06 21.33
CA ALA A 3 2.37 2.67 20.67
C ALA A 3 2.57 1.69 19.50
N MET A 4 3.66 1.84 18.73
CA MET A 4 4.00 0.92 17.63
C MET A 4 4.40 -0.46 18.16
N TRP A 5 5.13 -0.52 19.28
CA TRP A 5 5.47 -1.79 19.93
C TRP A 5 4.24 -2.50 20.50
N ILE A 6 3.30 -1.77 21.11
CA ILE A 6 2.03 -2.33 21.58
C ILE A 6 1.24 -2.93 20.40
N SER A 7 1.16 -2.18 19.28
CA SER A 7 0.51 -2.64 18.06
C SER A 7 1.16 -3.92 17.50
N LEU A 8 2.49 -3.94 17.40
CA LEU A 8 3.23 -5.07 16.85
C LEU A 8 3.10 -6.32 17.72
N VAL A 9 3.35 -6.19 19.03
CA VAL A 9 3.24 -7.31 19.98
C VAL A 9 1.81 -7.82 20.04
N GLY A 10 0.82 -6.93 20.03
CA GLY A 10 -0.60 -7.27 19.96
C GLY A 10 -0.93 -8.10 18.71
N ASN A 11 -0.49 -7.66 17.53
CA ASN A 11 -0.69 -8.39 16.28
C ASN A 11 -0.03 -9.77 16.30
N VAL A 12 1.21 -9.88 16.79
CA VAL A 12 1.92 -11.18 16.89
C VAL A 12 1.17 -12.16 17.79
N LEU A 13 0.74 -11.70 18.98
CA LEU A 13 0.00 -12.54 19.91
C LEU A 13 -1.36 -12.97 19.34
N LEU A 14 -2.11 -12.04 18.75
CA LEU A 14 -3.41 -12.34 18.13
C LEU A 14 -3.26 -13.31 16.97
N THR A 15 -2.25 -13.12 16.12
CA THR A 15 -1.93 -14.04 15.01
C THR A 15 -1.69 -15.45 15.53
N GLY A 16 -0.86 -15.60 16.55
CA GLY A 16 -0.57 -16.89 17.17
C GLY A 16 -1.83 -17.57 17.71
N ILE A 17 -2.68 -16.83 18.44
CA ILE A 17 -3.93 -17.35 18.98
C ILE A 17 -4.87 -17.80 17.86
N LYS A 18 -5.09 -16.98 16.83
CA LYS A 18 -5.98 -17.29 15.70
C LYS A 18 -5.53 -18.55 14.96
N LEU A 19 -4.25 -18.65 14.62
CA LEU A 19 -3.73 -19.80 13.89
C LEU A 19 -3.80 -21.09 14.73
N LEU A 20 -3.43 -21.02 16.01
CA LEU A 20 -3.50 -22.18 16.91
C LEU A 20 -4.94 -22.67 17.08
N VAL A 21 -5.88 -21.76 17.40
CA VAL A 21 -7.29 -22.12 17.59
C VAL A 21 -7.91 -22.56 16.26
N GLY A 22 -7.60 -21.87 15.16
CA GLY A 22 -8.11 -22.19 13.84
C GLY A 22 -7.71 -23.59 13.38
N ILE A 23 -6.45 -23.99 13.59
CA ILE A 23 -5.96 -25.33 13.24
C ILE A 23 -6.52 -26.39 14.19
N LEU A 24 -6.52 -26.15 15.50
CA LEU A 24 -6.99 -27.12 16.50
C LEU A 24 -8.47 -27.43 16.36
N PHE A 25 -9.28 -26.44 15.99
CA PHE A 25 -10.74 -26.54 15.86
C PHE A 25 -11.22 -26.51 14.41
N ASN A 26 -10.29 -26.63 13.45
CA ASN A 26 -10.55 -26.70 12.01
C ASN A 26 -11.44 -25.55 11.44
N SER A 27 -11.32 -24.36 12.01
CA SER A 27 -12.05 -23.16 11.57
C SER A 27 -11.33 -22.48 10.41
N GLN A 28 -11.95 -22.51 9.21
CA GLN A 28 -11.35 -21.98 7.99
C GLN A 28 -11.27 -20.45 8.04
N VAL A 29 -12.30 -19.79 8.57
CA VAL A 29 -12.29 -18.33 8.65
C VAL A 29 -11.29 -17.80 9.68
N LEU A 30 -11.06 -18.52 10.79
CA LEU A 30 -10.09 -18.10 11.80
C LEU A 30 -8.65 -18.32 11.32
N ILE A 31 -8.41 -19.41 10.58
CA ILE A 31 -7.13 -19.59 9.86
C ILE A 31 -6.94 -18.45 8.85
N ALA A 32 -7.99 -18.10 8.09
CA ALA A 32 -7.91 -17.07 7.07
C ALA A 32 -7.53 -15.69 7.64
N ASP A 33 -8.23 -15.30 8.69
CA ASP A 33 -7.96 -14.08 9.45
C ASP A 33 -6.58 -14.12 10.12
N GLY A 34 -6.15 -15.28 10.65
CA GLY A 34 -4.81 -15.45 11.22
C GLY A 34 -3.69 -15.26 10.20
N ILE A 35 -3.81 -15.83 9.00
CA ILE A 35 -2.80 -15.72 7.94
C ILE A 35 -2.74 -14.29 7.38
N HIS A 36 -3.88 -13.59 7.27
CA HIS A 36 -3.88 -12.17 6.92
C HIS A 36 -3.04 -11.35 7.90
N ASN A 37 -3.27 -11.52 9.20
CA ASN A 37 -2.52 -10.82 10.24
C ASN A 37 -1.03 -11.20 10.26
N ALA A 38 -0.70 -12.45 9.95
CA ALA A 38 0.69 -12.87 9.76
C ALA A 38 1.34 -12.14 8.58
N GLY A 39 0.59 -11.95 7.50
CA GLY A 39 0.98 -11.17 6.33
C GLY A 39 1.37 -9.73 6.70
N ASP A 40 0.60 -9.06 7.55
CA ASP A 40 0.90 -7.68 7.97
C ASP A 40 2.19 -7.59 8.80
N ILE A 41 2.45 -8.61 9.63
CA ILE A 41 3.70 -8.70 10.40
C ILE A 41 4.89 -8.86 9.44
N ILE A 42 4.76 -9.74 8.44
CA ILE A 42 5.78 -9.93 7.40
C ILE A 42 5.95 -8.65 6.57
N ALA A 43 4.86 -7.99 6.21
CA ALA A 43 4.86 -6.72 5.49
C ALA A 43 5.64 -5.66 6.27
N THR A 44 5.34 -5.50 7.56
CA THR A 44 6.02 -4.55 8.44
C THR A 44 7.52 -4.86 8.57
N ALA A 45 7.88 -6.13 8.76
CA ALA A 45 9.28 -6.55 8.87
C ALA A 45 10.05 -6.36 7.55
N THR A 46 9.39 -6.65 6.43
CA THR A 46 9.95 -6.46 5.08
C THR A 46 10.14 -4.99 4.79
N ALA A 47 9.12 -4.15 5.04
CA ALA A 47 9.20 -2.70 4.89
C ALA A 47 10.32 -2.10 5.73
N TYR A 48 10.49 -2.55 6.99
CA TYR A 48 11.61 -2.09 7.82
C TYR A 48 12.98 -2.46 7.22
N SER A 49 13.10 -3.69 6.72
CA SER A 49 14.35 -4.19 6.14
C SER A 49 14.66 -3.52 4.81
N SER A 50 13.64 -3.34 3.96
CA SER A 50 13.77 -2.71 2.66
C SER A 50 14.05 -1.21 2.78
N MET A 51 13.46 -0.52 3.76
CA MET A 51 13.75 0.89 4.06
C MET A 51 15.23 1.13 4.40
N ARG A 52 15.88 0.18 5.11
CA ARG A 52 17.33 0.29 5.37
C ARG A 52 18.17 0.13 4.12
N VAL A 53 17.71 -0.66 3.15
CA VAL A 53 18.40 -0.82 1.87
C VAL A 53 18.12 0.37 0.97
N SER A 54 16.87 0.84 0.90
CA SER A 54 16.46 1.95 0.04
C SER A 54 17.05 3.29 0.46
N GLY A 55 17.32 3.48 1.76
CA GLY A 55 18.01 4.67 2.28
C GLY A 55 19.52 4.71 2.02
N LYS A 56 20.10 3.72 1.32
CA LYS A 56 21.50 3.80 0.88
C LYS A 56 21.65 4.83 -0.24
N PRO A 57 22.68 5.70 -0.18
CA PRO A 57 22.95 6.65 -1.26
C PRO A 57 23.26 5.92 -2.58
N PRO A 58 23.19 6.62 -3.72
CA PRO A 58 23.64 6.10 -5.00
C PRO A 58 25.09 5.58 -4.96
N ASP A 59 25.33 4.48 -5.66
CA ASP A 59 26.66 3.88 -5.84
C ASP A 59 26.94 3.58 -7.32
N GLU A 60 28.11 3.02 -7.63
CA GLU A 60 28.53 2.75 -9.02
C GLU A 60 27.61 1.75 -9.74
N ASP A 61 27.07 0.77 -9.00
CA ASP A 61 26.16 -0.25 -9.55
C ASP A 61 24.71 0.26 -9.62
N HIS A 62 24.35 1.26 -8.80
CA HIS A 62 23.02 1.87 -8.69
C HIS A 62 23.09 3.41 -8.72
N PRO A 63 23.30 4.02 -9.91
CA PRO A 63 23.47 5.47 -10.05
C PRO A 63 22.27 6.33 -9.62
N TYR A 64 21.08 5.74 -9.60
CA TYR A 64 19.83 6.39 -9.17
C TYR A 64 19.47 6.08 -7.71
N GLY A 65 20.33 5.37 -6.98
CA GLY A 65 20.06 4.92 -5.62
C GLY A 65 19.33 3.58 -5.52
N HIS A 66 18.96 3.23 -4.29
CA HIS A 66 18.38 1.93 -3.95
C HIS A 66 16.87 1.99 -3.71
N GLY A 67 16.18 3.07 -4.10
CA GLY A 67 14.77 3.30 -3.81
C GLY A 67 13.86 2.12 -4.20
N LYS A 68 14.12 1.49 -5.36
CA LYS A 68 13.35 0.32 -5.84
C LYS A 68 13.45 -0.92 -4.93
N ALA A 69 14.40 -1.01 -4.00
CA ALA A 69 14.47 -2.11 -3.04
C ALA A 69 13.21 -2.20 -2.15
N GLU A 70 12.58 -1.06 -1.86
CA GLU A 70 11.32 -0.98 -1.12
C GLU A 70 10.15 -1.57 -1.90
N VAL A 71 10.09 -1.22 -3.19
CA VAL A 71 9.09 -1.72 -4.15
C VAL A 71 9.23 -3.24 -4.31
N LEU A 72 10.45 -3.75 -4.45
CA LEU A 72 10.70 -5.20 -4.51
C LEU A 72 10.26 -5.93 -3.23
N GLY A 73 10.52 -5.33 -2.06
CA GLY A 73 10.05 -5.86 -0.78
C GLY A 73 8.53 -5.96 -0.72
N ALA A 74 7.82 -4.89 -1.11
CA ALA A 74 6.37 -4.87 -1.21
C ALA A 74 5.84 -5.94 -2.19
N GLY A 75 6.51 -6.14 -3.32
CA GLY A 75 6.18 -7.18 -4.29
C GLY A 75 6.27 -8.60 -3.74
N ILE A 76 7.31 -8.91 -2.97
CA ILE A 76 7.48 -10.22 -2.31
C ILE A 76 6.33 -10.47 -1.32
N VAL A 77 5.97 -9.45 -0.53
CA VAL A 77 4.86 -9.53 0.43
C VAL A 77 3.53 -9.76 -0.30
N ALA A 78 3.26 -8.99 -1.35
CA ALA A 78 2.06 -9.13 -2.16
C ALA A 78 1.95 -10.55 -2.75
N PHE A 79 3.06 -11.11 -3.25
CA PHE A 79 3.10 -12.48 -3.76
C PHE A 79 2.76 -13.51 -2.68
N ILE A 80 3.37 -13.41 -1.48
CA ILE A 80 3.08 -14.31 -0.36
C ILE A 80 1.59 -14.23 0.03
N LEU A 81 1.03 -13.02 0.12
CA LEU A 81 -0.38 -12.80 0.44
C LEU A 81 -1.32 -13.42 -0.59
N ILE A 82 -1.03 -13.28 -1.88
CA ILE A 82 -1.83 -13.88 -2.96
C ILE A 82 -1.80 -15.41 -2.86
N VAL A 83 -0.62 -16.01 -2.71
CA VAL A 83 -0.49 -17.48 -2.60
C VAL A 83 -1.24 -17.99 -1.36
N ALA A 84 -1.09 -17.31 -0.23
CA ALA A 84 -1.82 -17.60 0.99
C ALA A 84 -3.34 -17.49 0.80
N ALA A 85 -3.83 -16.41 0.18
CA ALA A 85 -5.24 -16.20 -0.08
C ALA A 85 -5.84 -17.28 -0.99
N LEU A 86 -5.13 -17.69 -2.03
CA LEU A 86 -5.54 -18.79 -2.92
C LEU A 86 -5.60 -20.12 -2.17
N TYR A 87 -4.59 -20.43 -1.34
CA TYR A 87 -4.57 -21.63 -0.52
C TYR A 87 -5.76 -21.67 0.45
N MET A 88 -6.02 -20.58 1.17
CA MET A 88 -7.14 -20.48 2.10
C MET A 88 -8.49 -20.54 1.40
N GLY A 89 -8.63 -19.84 0.28
CA GLY A 89 -9.85 -19.87 -0.54
C GLY A 89 -10.14 -21.28 -1.05
N TYR A 90 -9.10 -22.02 -1.49
CA TYR A 90 -9.23 -23.43 -1.87
C TYR A 90 -9.75 -24.28 -0.69
N HIS A 91 -9.15 -24.15 0.50
CA HIS A 91 -9.58 -24.92 1.67
C HIS A 91 -10.99 -24.54 2.15
N ALA A 92 -11.34 -23.26 2.12
CA ALA A 92 -12.67 -22.78 2.46
C ALA A 92 -13.73 -23.31 1.48
N VAL A 93 -13.43 -23.36 0.18
CA VAL A 93 -14.31 -23.98 -0.83
C VAL A 93 -14.43 -25.49 -0.62
N MET A 94 -13.32 -26.18 -0.35
CA MET A 94 -13.33 -27.63 -0.11
C MET A 94 -14.14 -28.01 1.14
N ALA A 95 -14.19 -27.13 2.15
CA ALA A 95 -14.99 -27.34 3.35
C ALA A 95 -16.51 -27.40 3.09
N PHE A 96 -17.01 -26.86 1.97
CA PHE A 96 -18.42 -27.03 1.57
C PHE A 96 -18.75 -28.44 1.06
N PHE A 97 -17.74 -29.20 0.63
CA PHE A 97 -17.93 -30.56 0.11
C PHE A 97 -17.67 -31.62 1.19
N ALA A 98 -17.19 -31.22 2.36
CA ALA A 98 -17.05 -32.06 3.54
C ALA A 98 -18.28 -31.92 4.45
N PRO A 99 -18.52 -32.89 5.37
CA PRO A 99 -19.49 -32.69 6.44
C PRO A 99 -19.16 -31.39 7.20
N PRO A 100 -20.17 -30.60 7.59
CA PRO A 100 -19.94 -29.35 8.30
C PRO A 100 -19.16 -29.64 9.58
N THR A 101 -18.03 -28.96 9.73
CA THR A 101 -17.21 -29.01 10.95
C THR A 101 -18.02 -28.46 12.11
N GLU A 102 -18.00 -29.15 13.25
CA GLU A 102 -18.68 -28.70 14.48
C GLU A 102 -18.21 -27.29 14.85
N ALA A 103 -19.15 -26.37 15.05
CA ALA A 103 -18.85 -25.00 15.39
C ALA A 103 -18.40 -24.95 16.86
N HIS A 104 -17.09 -25.00 17.07
CA HIS A 104 -16.54 -25.01 18.42
C HIS A 104 -16.66 -23.63 19.08
N LEU A 105 -17.29 -23.59 20.27
CA LEU A 105 -17.43 -22.37 21.08
C LEU A 105 -16.07 -21.69 21.34
N ILE A 106 -14.98 -22.45 21.41
CA ILE A 106 -13.63 -21.91 21.60
C ILE A 106 -13.20 -21.06 20.39
N ALA A 107 -13.49 -21.50 19.16
CA ALA A 107 -13.20 -20.72 17.96
C ALA A 107 -14.04 -19.43 17.91
N PHE A 108 -15.30 -19.51 18.33
CA PHE A 108 -16.18 -18.33 18.41
C PHE A 108 -15.67 -17.31 19.44
N PHE A 109 -15.33 -17.75 20.65
CA PHE A 109 -14.77 -16.86 21.67
C PHE A 109 -13.42 -16.30 21.24
N ALA A 110 -12.57 -17.07 20.57
CA ALA A 110 -11.31 -16.56 20.02
C ALA A 110 -11.53 -15.47 18.97
N ALA A 111 -12.52 -15.64 18.08
CA ALA A 111 -12.90 -14.62 17.10
C ALA A 111 -13.42 -13.34 17.77
N ILE A 112 -14.26 -13.45 18.81
CA ILE A 112 -14.72 -12.31 19.59
C ILE A 112 -13.55 -11.59 20.28
N VAL A 113 -12.66 -12.34 20.95
CA VAL A 113 -11.49 -11.78 21.62
C VAL A 113 -10.61 -11.05 20.61
N SER A 114 -10.40 -11.62 19.43
CA SER A 114 -9.70 -10.96 18.33
C SER A 114 -10.37 -9.65 17.92
N LEU A 115 -11.68 -9.69 17.65
CA LEU A 115 -12.45 -8.52 17.22
C LEU A 115 -12.34 -7.38 18.24
N VAL A 116 -12.50 -7.69 19.54
CA VAL A 116 -12.38 -6.72 20.62
C VAL A 116 -10.95 -6.17 20.71
N ALA A 117 -9.94 -7.03 20.59
CA ALA A 117 -8.55 -6.62 20.65
C ALA A 117 -8.17 -5.72 19.46
N LYS A 118 -8.61 -6.04 18.24
CA LYS A 118 -8.42 -5.19 17.06
C LYS A 118 -9.15 -3.86 17.18
N LEU A 119 -10.37 -3.86 17.71
CA LEU A 119 -11.11 -2.63 17.97
C LEU A 119 -10.41 -1.76 19.02
N PHE A 120 -9.81 -2.35 20.05
CA PHE A 120 -8.97 -1.65 21.01
C PHE A 120 -7.72 -1.06 20.35
N LEU A 121 -6.99 -1.85 19.56
CA LEU A 121 -5.80 -1.40 18.83
C LEU A 121 -6.11 -0.26 17.86
N TYR A 122 -7.24 -0.35 17.13
CA TYR A 122 -7.73 0.72 16.27
C TYR A 122 -7.95 2.01 17.06
N ASN A 123 -8.77 1.98 18.11
CA ASN A 123 -9.09 3.18 18.90
C ASN A 123 -7.85 3.78 19.56
N TYR A 124 -6.98 2.94 20.09
CA TYR A 124 -5.72 3.37 20.70
C TYR A 124 -4.81 4.06 19.66
N THR A 125 -4.58 3.41 18.51
CA THR A 125 -3.71 3.93 17.45
C THR A 125 -4.29 5.20 16.83
N MET A 126 -5.61 5.26 16.62
CA MET A 126 -6.33 6.44 16.12
C MET A 126 -6.24 7.63 17.07
N ARG A 127 -6.31 7.38 18.39
CA ARG A 127 -6.11 8.44 19.37
C ARG A 127 -4.70 9.01 19.30
N ILE A 128 -3.69 8.15 19.29
CA ILE A 128 -2.28 8.56 19.21
C ILE A 128 -1.98 9.25 17.87
N SER A 129 -2.54 8.78 16.76
CA SER A 129 -2.34 9.41 15.44
C SER A 129 -2.86 10.85 15.41
N ARG A 130 -4.01 11.12 16.05
CA ARG A 130 -4.57 12.47 16.18
C ARG A 130 -3.76 13.36 17.13
N GLU A 131 -3.32 12.83 18.27
CA GLU A 131 -2.49 13.56 19.23
C GLU A 131 -1.12 13.94 18.64
N THR A 132 -0.52 13.04 17.85
CA THR A 132 0.81 13.24 17.26
C THR A 132 0.78 13.83 15.85
N LYS A 133 -0.41 13.96 15.24
CA LYS A 133 -0.61 14.33 13.82
C LYS A 133 0.25 13.49 12.85
N SER A 134 0.53 12.25 13.22
CA SER A 134 1.40 11.36 12.44
C SER A 134 0.62 10.65 11.35
N LYS A 135 0.98 10.89 10.09
CA LYS A 135 0.43 10.18 8.92
C LYS A 135 0.70 8.67 8.99
N ALA A 136 1.89 8.28 9.45
CA ALA A 136 2.25 6.87 9.62
C ALA A 136 1.35 6.16 10.65
N MET A 137 1.14 6.78 11.83
CA MET A 137 0.23 6.21 12.83
C MET A 137 -1.23 6.19 12.36
N LEU A 138 -1.63 7.15 11.52
CA LEU A 138 -2.96 7.17 10.93
C LEU A 138 -3.15 6.00 9.95
N ALA A 139 -2.16 5.71 9.10
CA ALA A 139 -2.17 4.55 8.23
C ALA A 139 -2.31 3.25 9.03
N THR A 140 -1.48 3.05 10.06
CA THR A 140 -1.57 1.88 10.95
C THR A 140 -2.93 1.75 11.63
N ALA A 141 -3.59 2.88 11.97
CA ALA A 141 -4.94 2.81 12.53
C ALA A 141 -5.95 2.31 11.48
N TYR A 142 -5.87 2.76 10.23
CA TYR A 142 -6.73 2.24 9.17
C TYR A 142 -6.48 0.78 8.85
N ASP A 143 -5.23 0.30 8.95
CA ASP A 143 -4.92 -1.13 8.83
C ASP A 143 -5.64 -1.94 9.91
N HIS A 144 -5.56 -1.50 11.18
CA HIS A 144 -6.33 -2.15 12.26
C HIS A 144 -7.83 -2.12 12.02
N LEU A 145 -8.36 -1.09 11.37
CA LEU A 145 -9.78 -1.02 11.02
C LEU A 145 -10.15 -2.06 9.94
N ALA A 146 -9.30 -2.28 8.95
CA ALA A 146 -9.48 -3.35 7.97
C ALA A 146 -9.51 -4.72 8.67
N ASP A 147 -8.61 -4.95 9.63
CA ASP A 147 -8.59 -6.17 10.44
C ASP A 147 -9.82 -6.36 11.33
N VAL A 148 -10.42 -5.25 11.81
CA VAL A 148 -11.69 -5.29 12.54
C VAL A 148 -12.78 -5.84 11.64
N TYR A 149 -12.85 -5.41 10.37
CA TYR A 149 -13.85 -5.94 9.43
C TYR A 149 -13.62 -7.41 9.10
N ALA A 150 -12.36 -7.83 8.93
CA ALA A 150 -12.02 -9.24 8.74
C ALA A 150 -12.40 -10.10 9.96
N SER A 151 -12.05 -9.64 11.17
CA SER A 151 -12.39 -10.31 12.44
C SER A 151 -13.89 -10.35 12.70
N LEU A 152 -14.62 -9.32 12.25
CA LEU A 152 -16.09 -9.27 12.33
C LEU A 152 -16.71 -10.30 11.39
N ALA A 153 -16.23 -10.40 10.14
CA ALA A 153 -16.68 -11.42 9.20
C ALA A 153 -16.43 -12.83 9.76
N ALA A 154 -15.27 -13.07 10.38
CA ALA A 154 -14.96 -14.31 11.07
C ALA A 154 -15.93 -14.62 12.22
N THR A 155 -16.16 -13.64 13.09
CA THR A 155 -17.07 -13.78 14.24
C THR A 155 -18.49 -14.08 13.79
N VAL A 156 -19.00 -13.36 12.78
CA VAL A 156 -20.34 -13.60 12.22
C VAL A 156 -20.42 -14.97 11.55
N GLY A 157 -19.41 -15.36 10.77
CA GLY A 157 -19.36 -16.67 10.11
C GLY A 157 -19.44 -17.84 11.08
N ILE A 158 -18.58 -17.84 12.11
CA ILE A 158 -18.57 -18.87 13.15
C ILE A 158 -19.89 -18.86 13.94
N GLY A 159 -20.40 -17.67 14.28
CA GLY A 159 -21.66 -17.53 15.01
C GLY A 159 -22.87 -18.08 14.23
N LEU A 160 -22.92 -17.83 12.91
CA LEU A 160 -23.94 -18.41 12.04
C LEU A 160 -23.81 -19.94 11.96
N GLY A 161 -22.57 -20.46 11.88
CA GLY A 161 -22.28 -21.90 11.96
C GLY A 161 -22.88 -22.55 13.21
N TRP A 162 -22.61 -21.93 14.36
CA TRP A 162 -23.10 -22.40 15.67
C TRP A 162 -24.64 -22.37 15.78
N ILE A 163 -25.28 -21.29 15.32
CA ILE A 163 -26.75 -21.21 15.26
C ILE A 163 -27.33 -22.28 14.34
N GLY A 164 -26.71 -22.50 13.18
CA GLY A 164 -27.12 -23.51 12.21
C GLY A 164 -27.09 -24.93 12.80
N GLU A 165 -26.02 -25.25 13.51
CA GLU A 165 -25.89 -26.53 14.23
C GLU A 165 -26.93 -26.67 15.34
N HIS A 166 -27.09 -25.66 16.20
CA HIS A 166 -27.99 -25.73 17.37
C HIS A 166 -29.48 -25.82 16.99
N TYR A 167 -29.89 -25.12 15.93
CA TYR A 167 -31.29 -25.10 15.47
C TYR A 167 -31.57 -26.05 14.29
N GLY A 168 -30.59 -26.85 13.87
CA GLY A 168 -30.74 -27.83 12.77
C GLY A 168 -30.95 -27.19 11.40
N ILE A 169 -30.48 -25.96 11.19
CA ILE A 169 -30.63 -25.23 9.92
C ILE A 169 -29.41 -25.48 9.05
N GLY A 170 -29.49 -26.52 8.20
CA GLY A 170 -28.32 -27.07 7.50
C GLY A 170 -27.53 -26.11 6.61
N TRP A 171 -28.11 -25.02 6.10
CA TRP A 171 -27.36 -24.03 5.31
C TRP A 171 -26.53 -23.06 6.18
N LEU A 172 -26.96 -22.78 7.42
CA LEU A 172 -26.21 -21.93 8.35
C LEU A 172 -24.97 -22.63 8.90
N SER A 173 -24.95 -23.96 8.97
CA SER A 173 -23.79 -24.76 9.43
C SER A 173 -22.53 -24.55 8.58
N TYR A 174 -22.66 -24.03 7.35
CA TYR A 174 -21.54 -23.65 6.49
C TYR A 174 -21.11 -22.17 6.64
N GLY A 175 -21.55 -21.49 7.70
CA GLY A 175 -21.22 -20.10 7.95
C GLY A 175 -19.72 -19.82 8.08
N ASP A 176 -18.96 -20.73 8.70
CA ASP A 176 -17.50 -20.63 8.83
C ASP A 176 -16.78 -20.74 7.47
N PRO A 177 -17.00 -21.81 6.66
CA PRO A 177 -16.51 -21.87 5.29
C PRO A 177 -16.89 -20.66 4.42
N ALA A 178 -18.14 -20.20 4.52
CA ALA A 178 -18.62 -19.04 3.76
C ALA A 178 -17.87 -17.76 4.12
N ALA A 179 -17.68 -17.50 5.42
CA ALA A 179 -16.90 -16.36 5.86
C ALA A 179 -15.41 -16.53 5.51
N GLY A 180 -14.87 -17.75 5.54
CA GLY A 180 -13.51 -18.07 5.07
C GLY A 180 -13.31 -17.71 3.59
N VAL A 181 -14.26 -18.03 2.73
CA VAL A 181 -14.24 -17.62 1.32
C VAL A 181 -14.26 -16.10 1.21
N VAL A 182 -15.16 -15.41 1.92
CA VAL A 182 -15.24 -13.94 1.89
C VAL A 182 -13.92 -13.29 2.32
N VAL A 183 -13.35 -13.71 3.45
CA VAL A 183 -12.07 -13.19 3.95
C VAL A 183 -10.94 -13.49 2.96
N SER A 184 -10.89 -14.70 2.40
CA SER A 184 -9.86 -15.03 1.39
C SER A 184 -9.93 -14.15 0.14
N LEU A 185 -11.13 -13.80 -0.33
CA LEU A 185 -11.31 -12.88 -1.47
C LEU A 185 -10.88 -11.46 -1.14
N LEU A 186 -11.14 -10.99 0.09
CA LEU A 186 -10.67 -9.68 0.55
C LEU A 186 -9.15 -9.61 0.60
N VAL A 187 -8.50 -10.64 1.17
CA VAL A 187 -7.03 -10.74 1.22
C VAL A 187 -6.44 -10.87 -0.18
N LEU A 188 -7.07 -11.64 -1.08
CA LEU A 188 -6.63 -11.77 -2.47
C LEU A 188 -6.69 -10.43 -3.20
N LYS A 189 -7.77 -9.67 -3.01
CA LYS A 189 -7.90 -8.33 -3.59
C LYS A 189 -6.82 -7.39 -3.07
N LEU A 190 -6.57 -7.36 -1.76
CA LEU A 190 -5.52 -6.54 -1.16
C LEU A 190 -4.14 -6.90 -1.73
N GLY A 191 -3.82 -8.20 -1.80
CA GLY A 191 -2.58 -8.67 -2.41
C GLY A 191 -2.46 -8.30 -3.88
N ALA A 192 -3.55 -8.39 -4.66
CA ALA A 192 -3.58 -8.00 -6.06
C ALA A 192 -3.39 -6.48 -6.27
N ASP A 193 -4.02 -5.66 -5.44
CA ASP A 193 -3.87 -4.20 -5.48
C ASP A 193 -2.42 -3.80 -5.15
N MET A 194 -1.82 -4.39 -4.11
CA MET A 194 -0.40 -4.20 -3.76
C MET A 194 0.55 -4.66 -4.87
N ALA A 195 0.26 -5.81 -5.49
CA ALA A 195 1.07 -6.31 -6.61
C ALA A 195 0.99 -5.37 -7.82
N ARG A 196 -0.20 -4.82 -8.12
CA ARG A 196 -0.40 -3.85 -9.19
C ARG A 196 0.38 -2.56 -8.94
N GLU A 197 0.31 -2.01 -7.73
CA GLU A 197 1.07 -0.83 -7.34
C GLU A 197 2.58 -1.06 -7.49
N THR A 198 3.06 -2.21 -7.03
CA THR A 198 4.46 -2.62 -7.20
C THR A 198 4.87 -2.66 -8.67
N VAL A 199 4.07 -3.30 -9.53
CA VAL A 199 4.35 -3.38 -10.97
C VAL A 199 4.33 -2.00 -11.60
N ASP A 200 3.36 -1.16 -11.25
CA ASP A 200 3.23 0.21 -11.74
C ASP A 200 4.50 1.03 -11.43
N VAL A 201 5.01 0.97 -10.19
CA VAL A 201 6.25 1.66 -9.81
C VAL A 201 7.48 1.05 -10.50
N LEU A 202 7.57 -0.28 -10.63
CA LEU A 202 8.67 -0.92 -11.35
C LEU A 202 8.70 -0.55 -12.84
N MET A 203 7.54 -0.35 -13.44
CA MET A 203 7.35 0.10 -14.82
C MET A 203 7.51 1.62 -15.01
N ASP A 204 7.94 2.34 -13.97
CA ASP A 204 8.10 3.80 -13.97
C ASP A 204 6.81 4.53 -14.38
N LYS A 205 5.66 4.07 -13.86
CA LYS A 205 4.36 4.73 -14.08
C LYS A 205 4.45 6.20 -13.66
N SER A 206 3.81 7.05 -14.47
CA SER A 206 3.73 8.48 -14.19
C SER A 206 2.97 8.75 -12.90
N LEU A 207 3.32 9.84 -12.21
CA LEU A 207 2.49 10.40 -11.14
C LEU A 207 1.07 10.70 -11.64
N SER A 208 0.15 10.84 -10.68
CA SER A 208 -1.24 11.16 -10.98
C SER A 208 -1.38 12.47 -11.77
N PRO A 209 -2.41 12.62 -12.62
CA PRO A 209 -2.60 13.82 -13.42
C PRO A 209 -2.62 15.11 -12.60
N GLU A 210 -3.16 15.05 -11.38
CA GLU A 210 -3.22 16.19 -10.45
C GLU A 210 -1.82 16.61 -10.00
N LYS A 211 -0.95 15.67 -9.63
CA LYS A 211 0.44 15.96 -9.26
C LYS A 211 1.25 16.48 -10.45
N ILE A 212 1.01 15.92 -11.64
CA ILE A 212 1.67 16.38 -12.86
C ILE A 212 1.26 17.82 -13.19
N GLU A 213 -0.03 18.16 -13.07
CA GLU A 213 -0.48 19.54 -13.28
C GLU A 213 0.09 20.49 -12.23
N ASP A 214 0.14 20.09 -10.97
CA ASP A 214 0.74 20.90 -9.89
C ASP A 214 2.22 21.22 -10.18
N ILE A 215 3.03 20.23 -10.56
CA ILE A 215 4.41 20.45 -11.01
C ILE A 215 4.44 21.36 -12.26
N THR A 216 3.49 21.20 -13.18
CA THR A 216 3.39 22.02 -14.40
C THR A 216 3.11 23.49 -14.05
N GLU A 217 2.25 23.77 -13.08
CA GLU A 217 1.98 25.13 -12.59
C GLU A 217 3.25 25.77 -12.02
N HIS A 218 3.98 25.05 -11.16
CA HIS A 218 5.26 25.54 -10.62
C HIS A 218 6.29 25.85 -11.71
N LEU A 219 6.33 25.05 -12.79
CA LEU A 219 7.20 25.33 -13.95
C LEU A 219 6.77 26.59 -14.71
N ARG A 220 5.46 26.83 -14.87
CA ARG A 220 4.91 28.01 -15.58
C ARG A 220 5.15 29.32 -14.82
N GLU A 221 5.34 29.26 -13.51
CA GLU A 221 5.62 30.44 -12.70
C GLU A 221 7.05 30.98 -12.86
N VAL A 222 7.95 30.22 -13.50
CA VAL A 222 9.31 30.67 -13.82
C VAL A 222 9.25 31.58 -15.05
N PRO A 223 9.55 32.90 -14.94
CA PRO A 223 9.31 33.88 -16.00
C PRO A 223 9.99 33.58 -17.34
N GLU A 224 11.14 32.90 -17.29
CA GLU A 224 11.95 32.56 -18.46
C GLU A 224 11.42 31.34 -19.23
N VAL A 225 10.54 30.54 -18.62
CA VAL A 225 9.93 29.37 -19.26
C VAL A 225 8.86 29.83 -20.24
N ARG A 226 9.14 29.65 -21.55
CA ARG A 226 8.20 30.01 -22.63
C ARG A 226 7.22 28.89 -22.93
N ARG A 227 7.69 27.63 -22.87
CA ARG A 227 6.90 26.45 -23.23
C ARG A 227 7.39 25.24 -22.44
N ILE A 228 6.49 24.32 -22.10
CA ILE A 228 6.85 23.02 -21.51
C ILE A 228 6.61 21.97 -22.59
N ASP A 229 7.70 21.45 -23.14
CA ASP A 229 7.65 20.47 -24.24
C ASP A 229 7.40 19.06 -23.72
N ARG A 230 7.85 18.76 -22.51
CA ARG A 230 7.65 17.46 -21.88
C ARG A 230 7.79 17.55 -20.37
N LEU A 231 6.89 16.90 -19.65
CA LEU A 231 7.05 16.62 -18.24
C LEU A 231 6.81 15.13 -17.99
N ARG A 232 7.72 14.51 -17.25
CA ARG A 232 7.58 13.15 -16.74
C ARG A 232 7.96 13.17 -15.27
N ALA A 233 7.14 12.58 -14.42
CA ALA A 233 7.50 12.35 -13.04
C ALA A 233 7.17 10.90 -12.71
N ARG A 234 8.11 10.18 -12.09
CA ARG A 234 7.96 8.77 -11.74
C ARG A 234 8.37 8.54 -10.30
N GLU A 235 7.71 7.58 -9.65
CA GLU A 235 8.10 7.12 -8.32
C GLU A 235 9.33 6.22 -8.42
N HIS A 236 10.22 6.33 -7.44
CA HIS A 236 11.43 5.53 -7.31
C HIS A 236 11.57 5.05 -5.85
N GLY A 237 10.61 4.23 -5.41
CA GLY A 237 10.48 3.88 -4.00
C GLY A 237 9.87 5.03 -3.21
N HIS A 238 10.60 5.57 -2.24
CA HIS A 238 10.09 6.62 -1.34
C HIS A 238 10.31 8.06 -1.85
N TYR A 239 10.90 8.24 -3.02
CA TYR A 239 11.10 9.55 -3.65
C TYR A 239 10.66 9.57 -5.12
N VAL A 240 10.51 10.77 -5.66
CA VAL A 240 10.10 11.03 -7.04
C VAL A 240 11.27 11.57 -7.85
N LEU A 241 11.37 11.12 -9.09
CA LEU A 241 12.27 11.66 -10.11
C LEU A 241 11.47 12.41 -11.17
N VAL A 242 11.87 13.64 -11.48
CA VAL A 242 11.21 14.52 -12.46
C VAL A 242 12.14 14.79 -13.64
N ASP A 243 11.67 14.51 -14.85
CA ASP A 243 12.32 14.90 -16.11
C ASP A 243 11.46 15.96 -16.83
N ALA A 244 12.00 17.16 -16.98
CA ALA A 244 11.37 18.27 -17.67
C ALA A 244 12.14 18.67 -18.94
N ARG A 245 11.40 18.94 -20.02
CA ARG A 245 11.92 19.64 -21.20
C ARG A 245 11.18 20.95 -21.32
N VAL A 246 11.91 22.04 -21.21
CA VAL A 246 11.34 23.40 -21.22
C VAL A 246 12.03 24.23 -22.29
N ALA A 247 11.26 25.06 -22.97
CA ALA A 247 11.77 25.98 -23.96
C ALA A 247 12.00 27.36 -23.34
N VAL A 248 13.18 27.93 -23.61
CA VAL A 248 13.59 29.27 -23.16
C VAL A 248 14.11 30.06 -24.36
N GLU A 249 14.19 31.38 -24.23
CA GLU A 249 14.63 32.26 -25.33
C GLU A 249 15.97 31.81 -25.94
N ALA A 250 16.00 31.62 -27.28
CA ALA A 250 17.16 31.05 -27.97
C ALA A 250 18.43 31.93 -27.91
N THR A 251 18.28 33.21 -27.57
CA THR A 251 19.40 34.17 -27.46
C THR A 251 20.14 34.09 -26.13
N LEU A 252 19.64 33.33 -25.16
CA LEU A 252 20.29 33.18 -23.85
C LEU A 252 21.62 32.44 -23.96
N THR A 253 22.56 32.85 -23.14
CA THR A 253 23.84 32.15 -22.97
C THR A 253 23.63 30.84 -22.22
N ILE A 254 24.60 29.92 -22.35
CA ILE A 254 24.61 28.65 -21.61
C ILE A 254 24.54 28.89 -20.09
N GLN A 255 25.19 29.94 -19.60
CA GLN A 255 25.19 30.30 -18.18
C GLN A 255 23.80 30.72 -17.71
N GLU A 256 23.13 31.60 -18.44
CA GLU A 256 21.76 32.02 -18.12
C GLU A 256 20.78 30.83 -18.16
N GLY A 257 20.93 29.95 -19.15
CA GLY A 257 20.20 28.69 -19.18
C GLY A 257 20.45 27.82 -17.94
N HIS A 258 21.70 27.68 -17.51
CA HIS A 258 22.04 26.93 -16.31
C HIS A 258 21.41 27.54 -15.04
N ASP A 259 21.39 28.87 -14.93
CA ASP A 259 20.74 29.56 -13.83
C ASP A 259 19.21 29.37 -13.83
N ILE A 260 18.57 29.32 -15.00
CA ILE A 260 17.14 28.96 -15.14
C ILE A 260 16.89 27.52 -14.70
N ILE A 261 17.74 26.57 -15.12
CA ILE A 261 17.65 25.16 -14.68
C ILE A 261 17.72 25.07 -13.15
N ARG A 262 18.65 25.79 -12.51
CA ARG A 262 18.78 25.82 -11.05
C ARG A 262 17.51 26.36 -10.39
N THR A 263 16.94 27.44 -10.92
CA THR A 263 15.69 28.04 -10.43
C THR A 263 14.52 27.06 -10.52
N ILE A 264 14.37 26.39 -11.68
CA ILE A 264 13.34 25.35 -11.88
C ILE A 264 13.50 24.22 -10.87
N LYS A 265 14.72 23.67 -10.76
CA LYS A 265 15.00 22.56 -9.84
C LYS A 265 14.64 22.93 -8.40
N GLN A 266 15.12 24.10 -7.93
CA GLN A 266 14.85 24.56 -6.57
C GLN A 266 13.35 24.74 -6.32
N ARG A 267 12.63 25.37 -7.25
CA ARG A 267 11.19 25.61 -7.11
C ARG A 267 10.38 24.31 -6.99
N VAL A 268 10.65 23.34 -7.87
CA VAL A 268 9.96 22.04 -7.84
C VAL A 268 10.28 21.28 -6.56
N MET A 269 11.55 21.25 -6.13
CA MET A 269 11.95 20.54 -4.90
C MET A 269 11.43 21.21 -3.62
N ASP A 270 11.32 22.54 -3.59
CA ASP A 270 10.75 23.27 -2.45
C ASP A 270 9.24 23.07 -2.33
N ALA A 271 8.53 23.00 -3.47
CA ALA A 271 7.09 22.76 -3.53
C ALA A 271 6.73 21.30 -3.26
N HIS A 272 7.57 20.36 -3.69
CA HIS A 272 7.35 18.92 -3.59
C HIS A 272 8.51 18.25 -2.85
N PRO A 273 8.45 18.19 -1.50
CA PRO A 273 9.51 17.59 -0.69
C PRO A 273 9.78 16.11 -0.97
N GLU A 274 8.87 15.40 -1.65
CA GLU A 274 9.09 14.03 -2.11
C GLU A 274 9.99 13.92 -3.36
N VAL A 275 10.26 15.03 -4.06
CA VAL A 275 11.10 15.05 -5.27
C VAL A 275 12.57 15.13 -4.88
N ASP A 276 13.33 14.08 -5.19
CA ASP A 276 14.77 14.02 -4.89
C ASP A 276 15.61 14.59 -6.03
N GLU A 277 15.17 14.40 -7.28
CA GLU A 277 15.91 14.86 -8.46
C GLU A 277 14.98 15.46 -9.52
N VAL A 278 15.41 16.59 -10.09
CA VAL A 278 14.80 17.24 -11.24
C VAL A 278 15.86 17.39 -12.33
N LEU A 279 15.67 16.70 -13.45
CA LEU A 279 16.49 16.82 -14.64
C LEU A 279 15.79 17.72 -15.65
N VAL A 280 16.41 18.84 -16.01
CA VAL A 280 15.84 19.82 -16.94
C VAL A 280 16.69 19.86 -18.20
N HIS A 281 16.06 19.62 -19.34
CA HIS A 281 16.64 19.85 -20.66
C HIS A 281 16.05 21.13 -21.26
N LEU A 282 16.91 22.07 -21.65
CA LEU A 282 16.50 23.31 -22.30
C LEU A 282 16.40 23.12 -23.81
N ASN A 283 15.29 23.56 -24.37
CA ASN A 283 15.11 23.73 -25.80
C ASN A 283 15.14 25.24 -26.14
N PRO A 284 15.68 25.63 -27.30
CA PRO A 284 15.55 27.00 -27.76
C PRO A 284 14.09 27.28 -28.16
N TRP A 285 13.60 28.45 -27.81
CA TRP A 285 12.34 29.02 -28.27
C TRP A 285 12.62 30.20 -29.20
N TYR A 286 11.91 30.26 -30.32
CA TYR A 286 12.03 31.33 -31.31
C TYR A 286 10.70 32.06 -31.47
N GLU A 287 10.72 33.39 -31.53
CA GLU A 287 9.53 34.19 -31.82
C GLU A 287 8.87 33.74 -33.14
N GLY A 288 7.58 33.41 -33.09
CA GLY A 288 6.80 32.96 -34.25
C GLY A 288 6.71 31.44 -34.44
N GLU A 289 7.37 30.62 -33.60
CA GLU A 289 6.99 29.21 -33.48
C GLU A 289 5.56 29.11 -32.91
N ASN A 290 4.64 28.56 -33.69
CA ASN A 290 3.30 28.25 -33.21
C ASN A 290 3.39 27.31 -32.01
N ASP A 291 2.59 27.61 -30.98
CA ASP A 291 2.42 26.84 -29.76
C ASP A 291 1.71 25.51 -30.07
N SER A 292 2.40 24.59 -30.75
CA SER A 292 2.01 23.18 -30.75
C SER A 292 2.46 22.59 -29.42
N GLY A 293 1.90 23.13 -28.32
CA GLY A 293 1.98 22.52 -27.02
C GLY A 293 1.57 21.06 -27.14
N PHE A 294 2.30 20.16 -26.49
CA PHE A 294 1.89 18.77 -26.46
C PHE A 294 0.47 18.69 -25.91
N PRO A 295 -0.49 18.03 -26.60
CA PRO A 295 -1.68 17.61 -25.91
C PRO A 295 -1.23 16.69 -24.78
N VAL A 296 -1.57 17.06 -23.54
CA VAL A 296 -1.52 16.11 -22.42
C VAL A 296 -2.33 14.90 -22.89
N ARG A 297 -1.65 13.81 -23.27
CA ARG A 297 -2.35 12.58 -23.65
C ARG A 297 -3.08 12.10 -22.41
N ARG A 298 -4.37 12.41 -22.36
CA ARG A 298 -5.34 11.72 -21.50
C ARG A 298 -5.56 10.36 -22.13
N GLU A 299 -4.84 9.35 -21.65
CA GLU A 299 -5.21 7.93 -21.80
C GLU A 299 -5.41 7.35 -20.40
#